data_AF-A0A4U8TDR8-F1
#
_entry.id   AF-A0A4U8TDR8-F1
#
_cell.length_a   1.000
_cell.length_b   1.000
_cell.length_c   1.000
_cell.angle_alpha   90.00
_cell.angle_beta   90.00
_cell.angle_gamma   90.00
#
_symmetry.space_group_name_H-M   'P 1'
#
loop_
_entity.id
_entity.type
_entity.pdbx_description
1 polymer ?
#
loop_
_entity_poly.entity_id
_entity_poly.type
_entity_poly.pdbx_seq_one_letter_code
_entity_poly.pdbx_strand_id
1 'polypeptide(L)'
;MLYGKIISVDSQTQRAQVEQDLNKRVFDFPFDVWEDELSDLKKGIEVEFIVESKLVTKIHVKPKPIDPDEIPVTKPAKVCIEEYFAHENEILSAYKDFVSGHLSLDFIRMRRFLLTAYNDLCAMDANIENDVLKKLKREIIYLSKEYEGYYKKTQYALNYAFEMIFLARQVEYNKTVTHIDEIQSSLANAQAQTNALSGTLAAEEKNLGKREDRGSKEFAEAEKEVKQMRKRYVDLLNFIGNQKDALVTENARLKRFKEEHFEAFSKVYTPMTQDIKTRFIALLDTKAYDFDTTLWSRAKYSQAVKQFFRNSRIEGSFSSKTFLRYFLRGLDKSKLSARSKELFDLLHYLETTNRKSLLIVRETMVNILKYRQVIEKIDSSLLITMNNDPIDALKSLMQTPQDIIVIDEKIGNVTALGFIKTYKEMPKANPKTVFCVIVHELPASEIISKGKFMGVEFVPEQNMDMLYDCIRMAL
;
A
#
# COMPACT_ATOMS: atom_id res chain seq x y z
N MET A 1 22.02 -41.93 8.75
CA MET A 1 20.73 -41.38 8.29
C MET A 1 19.79 -42.53 8.00
N LEU A 2 18.53 -42.37 8.39
CA LEU A 2 17.43 -43.30 8.12
C LEU A 2 16.43 -42.59 7.20
N TYR A 3 15.70 -43.39 6.42
CA TYR A 3 14.63 -42.92 5.53
C TYR A 3 13.29 -43.39 6.05
N GLY A 4 12.27 -42.56 5.89
CA GLY A 4 10.93 -42.91 6.33
C GLY A 4 9.86 -41.97 5.80
N LYS A 5 8.65 -42.15 6.33
CA LYS A 5 7.47 -41.38 5.97
C LYS A 5 6.74 -40.89 7.19
N ILE A 6 6.30 -39.63 7.18
CA ILE A 6 5.46 -39.09 8.26
C ILE A 6 4.09 -39.78 8.22
N ILE A 7 3.69 -40.42 9.33
CA ILE A 7 2.44 -41.19 9.40
C ILE A 7 1.37 -40.50 10.25
N SER A 8 1.76 -39.60 11.16
CA SER A 8 0.84 -38.80 11.97
C SER A 8 1.49 -37.47 12.36
N VAL A 9 0.66 -36.43 12.48
CA VAL A 9 1.05 -35.09 12.94
C VAL A 9 -0.04 -34.63 13.89
N ASP A 10 0.32 -34.35 15.14
CA ASP A 10 -0.58 -33.83 16.16
C ASP A 10 -0.21 -32.39 16.48
N SER A 11 -1.06 -31.47 16.03
CA SER A 11 -0.86 -30.03 16.23
C SER A 11 -1.17 -29.57 17.66
N GLN A 12 -1.94 -30.33 18.45
CA GLN A 12 -2.25 -29.97 19.84
C GLN A 12 -1.09 -30.30 20.78
N THR A 13 -0.42 -31.43 20.55
CA THR A 13 0.71 -31.87 21.36
C THR A 13 2.08 -31.48 20.80
N GLN A 14 2.12 -30.87 19.60
CA GLN A 14 3.34 -30.49 18.87
C GLN A 14 4.29 -31.68 18.66
N ARG A 15 3.73 -32.85 18.33
CA ARG A 15 4.47 -34.08 18.07
C ARG A 15 4.03 -34.72 16.76
N ALA A 16 4.95 -35.43 16.13
CA ALA A 16 4.69 -36.18 14.92
C ALA A 16 5.36 -37.57 14.99
N GLN A 17 4.91 -38.47 14.12
CA GLN A 17 5.46 -39.81 14.01
C GLN A 17 6.02 -40.06 12.61
N VAL A 18 7.21 -40.65 12.58
CA VAL A 18 7.86 -41.14 11.36
C VAL A 18 7.93 -42.66 11.38
N GLU A 19 7.51 -43.30 10.29
CA GLU A 19 7.72 -44.73 10.05
C GLU A 19 8.98 -44.92 9.20
N GLN A 20 9.93 -45.70 9.70
CA GLN A 20 11.15 -46.05 8.98
C GLN A 20 10.84 -47.03 7.82
N ASP A 21 11.36 -46.76 6.63
CA ASP A 21 11.06 -47.54 5.42
C ASP A 21 11.51 -49.01 5.50
N LEU A 22 12.72 -49.24 6.04
CA LEU A 22 13.39 -50.56 5.98
C LEU A 22 12.73 -51.61 6.88
N ASN A 23 12.31 -51.21 8.09
CA ASN A 23 11.89 -52.13 9.15
C ASN A 23 10.56 -51.73 9.80
N LYS A 24 9.88 -50.71 9.27
CA LYS A 24 8.58 -50.24 9.73
C LYS A 24 8.53 -49.84 11.21
N ARG A 25 9.68 -49.47 11.79
CA ARG A 25 9.74 -48.92 13.15
C ARG A 25 9.18 -47.50 13.15
N VAL A 26 8.34 -47.22 14.15
CA VAL A 26 7.76 -45.90 14.36
C VAL A 26 8.56 -45.17 15.42
N PHE A 27 8.90 -43.92 15.14
CA PHE A 27 9.54 -43.02 16.09
C PHE A 27 8.68 -41.77 16.29
N ASP A 28 8.44 -41.41 17.54
CA ASP A 28 7.85 -40.12 17.91
C ASP A 28 8.93 -39.04 17.94
N PHE A 29 8.62 -37.86 17.44
CA PHE A 29 9.50 -36.70 17.52
C PHE A 29 8.70 -35.41 17.81
N PRO A 30 9.27 -34.47 18.59
CA PRO A 30 8.68 -33.15 18.76
C PRO A 30 8.97 -32.24 17.56
N PHE A 31 8.19 -31.18 17.36
CA PHE A 31 8.36 -30.29 16.20
C PHE A 31 9.68 -29.50 16.22
N ASP A 32 10.37 -29.42 17.36
CA ASP A 32 11.64 -28.71 17.55
C ASP A 32 12.83 -29.35 16.80
N VAL A 33 12.76 -30.65 16.50
CA VAL A 33 13.79 -31.35 15.71
C VAL A 33 13.52 -31.35 14.20
N TRP A 34 12.43 -30.70 13.75
CA TRP A 34 12.09 -30.50 12.34
C TRP A 34 12.86 -29.31 11.78
N GLU A 35 13.71 -29.56 10.77
CA GLU A 35 14.62 -28.55 10.24
C GLU A 35 14.04 -27.71 9.07
N ASP A 36 12.90 -28.12 8.49
CA ASP A 36 12.22 -27.42 7.37
C ASP A 36 11.07 -26.51 7.84
N GLU A 37 10.34 -25.89 6.91
CA GLU A 37 9.16 -25.10 7.25
C GLU A 37 8.07 -26.00 7.89
N LEU A 38 7.44 -25.52 8.98
CA LEU A 38 6.34 -26.24 9.64
C LEU A 38 5.14 -26.49 8.71
N SER A 39 4.96 -25.65 7.68
CA SER A 39 3.96 -25.85 6.62
C SER A 39 4.19 -27.12 5.80
N ASP A 40 5.41 -27.62 5.78
CA ASP A 40 5.81 -28.85 5.09
C ASP A 40 5.71 -30.07 5.98
N LEU A 41 5.42 -29.93 7.27
CA LEU A 41 5.19 -31.07 8.15
C LEU A 41 3.77 -31.63 7.97
N LYS A 42 3.61 -32.59 7.05
CA LYS A 42 2.32 -33.23 6.75
C LYS A 42 2.44 -34.75 6.70
N LYS A 43 1.34 -35.42 7.05
CA LYS A 43 1.21 -36.87 6.86
C LYS A 43 1.44 -37.24 5.40
N GLY A 44 2.29 -38.23 5.18
CA GLY A 44 2.59 -38.80 3.88
C GLY A 44 3.86 -38.27 3.22
N ILE A 45 4.63 -37.39 3.88
CA ILE A 45 5.86 -36.84 3.34
C ILE A 45 7.04 -37.78 3.62
N GLU A 46 7.88 -37.99 2.61
CA GLU A 46 9.14 -38.73 2.73
C GLU A 46 10.21 -37.86 3.40
N VAL A 47 10.94 -38.44 4.34
CA VAL A 47 11.85 -37.73 5.25
C VAL A 47 13.15 -38.49 5.43
N GLU A 48 14.21 -37.73 5.68
CA GLU A 48 15.49 -38.22 6.17
C GLU A 48 15.62 -37.83 7.65
N PHE A 49 16.03 -38.78 8.49
CA PHE A 49 16.12 -38.54 9.94
C PHE A 49 17.28 -39.28 10.60
N ILE A 50 17.72 -38.77 11.75
CA ILE A 50 18.79 -39.34 12.58
C ILE A 50 18.17 -39.78 13.90
N VAL A 51 18.49 -41.01 14.31
CA VAL A 51 18.09 -41.56 15.60
C VAL A 51 19.32 -41.84 16.44
N GLU A 52 19.41 -41.20 17.60
CA GLU A 52 20.44 -41.46 18.62
C GLU A 52 19.75 -41.91 19.90
N SER A 53 20.25 -42.98 20.53
CA SER A 53 19.67 -43.49 21.78
C SER A 53 18.14 -43.72 21.75
N LYS A 54 17.60 -44.14 20.59
CA LYS A 54 16.17 -44.35 20.32
C LYS A 54 15.30 -43.08 20.22
N LEU A 55 15.90 -41.89 20.18
CA LEU A 55 15.21 -40.62 19.98
C LEU A 55 15.60 -40.01 18.63
N VAL A 56 14.64 -39.41 17.93
CA VAL A 56 14.92 -38.64 16.71
C VAL A 56 15.58 -37.33 17.12
N THR A 57 16.79 -37.08 16.64
CA THR A 57 17.55 -35.86 16.95
C THR A 57 17.48 -34.83 15.84
N LYS A 58 17.27 -35.26 14.60
CA LYS A 58 17.12 -34.41 13.41
C LYS A 58 16.21 -35.08 12.40
N ILE A 59 15.35 -34.29 11.75
CA ILE A 59 14.49 -34.75 10.68
C ILE A 59 14.20 -33.62 9.69
N HIS A 60 14.30 -33.93 8.41
CA HIS A 60 13.97 -33.02 7.31
C HIS A 60 13.32 -33.79 6.16
N VAL A 61 12.65 -33.08 5.26
CA VAL A 61 12.08 -33.61 4.03
C VAL A 61 13.21 -34.24 3.21
N LYS A 62 12.97 -35.45 2.75
CA LYS A 62 13.90 -36.16 1.87
C LYS A 62 14.07 -35.32 0.60
N PRO A 63 15.31 -34.96 0.20
CA PRO A 63 15.54 -34.27 -1.05
C PRO A 63 14.94 -35.11 -2.18
N LYS A 64 14.00 -34.54 -2.93
CA LYS A 64 13.55 -35.18 -4.17
C LYS A 64 14.77 -35.39 -5.07
N PRO A 65 14.88 -36.51 -5.79
CA PRO A 65 15.84 -36.60 -6.88
C PRO A 65 15.60 -35.37 -7.77
N ILE A 66 16.60 -34.50 -7.88
CA ILE A 66 16.53 -33.38 -8.81
C ILE A 66 16.51 -34.05 -10.18
N ASP A 67 15.37 -33.99 -10.87
CA ASP A 67 15.31 -34.35 -12.27
C ASP A 67 16.42 -33.54 -12.96
N PRO A 68 17.43 -34.16 -13.60
CA PRO A 68 18.50 -33.43 -14.25
C PRO A 68 17.97 -32.40 -15.27
N ASP A 69 16.73 -32.58 -15.74
CA ASP A 69 16.07 -31.66 -16.66
C ASP A 69 15.34 -30.50 -15.96
N GLU A 70 15.13 -30.53 -14.64
CA GLU A 70 14.50 -29.43 -13.89
C GLU A 70 15.52 -28.42 -13.35
N ILE A 71 15.15 -27.14 -13.37
CA ILE A 71 15.93 -26.06 -12.76
C ILE A 71 15.36 -25.84 -11.36
N PRO A 72 16.15 -26.02 -10.28
CA PRO A 72 15.64 -25.83 -8.92
C PRO A 72 15.44 -24.35 -8.59
N VAL A 73 14.38 -24.07 -7.81
CA VAL A 73 14.11 -22.72 -7.29
C VAL A 73 15.13 -22.40 -6.19
N THR A 74 15.83 -21.27 -6.35
CA THR A 74 16.78 -20.78 -5.33
C THR A 74 16.08 -20.00 -4.23
N LYS A 75 15.12 -19.15 -4.61
CA LYS A 75 14.34 -18.33 -3.67
C LYS A 75 12.85 -18.38 -4.02
N PRO A 76 11.96 -18.63 -3.04
CA PRO A 76 10.52 -18.56 -3.25
C PRO A 76 10.05 -17.15 -3.67
N ALA A 77 8.99 -17.10 -4.47
CA ALA A 77 8.41 -15.84 -4.97
C ALA A 77 8.11 -14.83 -3.86
N LYS A 78 7.53 -15.29 -2.75
CA LYS A 78 7.17 -14.44 -1.60
C LYS A 78 8.39 -13.70 -1.04
N VAL A 79 9.49 -14.42 -0.79
CA VAL A 79 10.72 -13.84 -0.25
C VAL A 79 11.33 -12.81 -1.21
N CYS A 80 11.35 -13.11 -2.51
CA CYS A 80 11.84 -12.16 -3.52
C CYS A 80 11.03 -10.86 -3.53
N ILE A 81 9.70 -10.95 -3.38
CA ILE A 81 8.80 -9.79 -3.35
C ILE A 81 8.99 -9.00 -2.05
N GLU A 82 9.11 -9.68 -0.91
CA GLU A 82 9.36 -9.05 0.39
C GLU A 82 10.69 -8.29 0.39
N GLU A 83 11.77 -8.88 -0.14
CA GLU A 83 13.07 -8.21 -0.28
C GLU A 83 12.98 -7.00 -1.22
N TYR A 84 12.23 -7.10 -2.32
CA TYR A 84 12.09 -6.00 -3.28
C TYR A 84 11.33 -4.79 -2.71
N PHE A 85 10.33 -5.03 -1.85
CA PHE A 85 9.54 -4.00 -1.17
C PHE A 85 9.90 -3.82 0.31
N ALA A 86 11.11 -4.22 0.72
CA ALA A 86 11.52 -4.17 2.12
C ALA A 86 11.44 -2.75 2.68
N HIS A 87 11.96 -1.76 1.93
CA HIS A 87 11.93 -0.34 2.29
C HIS A 87 10.50 0.19 2.50
N GLU A 88 9.59 -0.11 1.57
CA GLU A 88 8.18 0.26 1.70
C GLU A 88 7.53 -0.39 2.94
N ASN A 89 7.81 -1.66 3.18
CA ASN A 89 7.29 -2.39 4.34
C ASN A 89 7.85 -1.87 5.66
N GLU A 90 9.11 -1.45 5.70
CA GLU A 90 9.75 -0.82 6.87
C GLU A 90 9.04 0.48 7.23
N ILE A 91 8.82 1.37 6.24
CA ILE A 91 8.05 2.61 6.44
C ILE A 91 6.68 2.29 7.00
N LEU A 92 5.92 1.41 6.34
CA LEU A 92 4.54 1.10 6.76
C LEU A 92 4.47 0.43 8.14
N SER A 93 5.51 -0.31 8.53
CA SER A 93 5.57 -0.95 9.84
C SER A 93 5.80 0.06 10.95
N ALA A 94 6.59 1.11 10.69
CA ALA A 94 6.83 2.19 11.66
C ALA A 94 5.57 2.99 12.03
N TYR A 95 4.53 2.96 11.19
CA TYR A 95 3.27 3.68 11.41
C TYR A 95 2.05 2.78 11.67
N LYS A 96 2.25 1.47 11.88
CA LYS A 96 1.15 0.51 11.98
C LYS A 96 0.15 0.86 13.08
N ASP A 97 0.64 1.23 14.26
CA ASP A 97 -0.20 1.56 15.41
C ASP A 97 -0.84 2.94 15.29
N PHE A 98 -0.23 3.84 14.51
CA PHE A 98 -0.72 5.20 14.32
C PHE A 98 -2.00 5.24 13.47
N VAL A 99 -2.15 4.37 12.47
CA VAL A 99 -3.34 4.42 11.58
C VAL A 99 -4.60 3.92 12.29
N SER A 100 -4.46 3.02 13.26
CA SER A 100 -5.62 2.44 13.97
C SER A 100 -6.39 3.49 14.76
N GLY A 101 -7.69 3.62 14.50
CA GLY A 101 -8.60 4.50 15.25
C GLY A 101 -8.49 6.00 14.93
N HIS A 102 -7.71 6.40 13.93
CA HIS A 102 -7.60 7.79 13.51
C HIS A 102 -8.57 8.11 12.37
N LEU A 103 -8.96 9.39 12.27
CA LEU A 103 -9.80 9.89 11.20
C LEU A 103 -8.97 10.06 9.93
N SER A 104 -9.62 9.92 8.77
CA SER A 104 -8.98 9.92 7.46
C SER A 104 -9.54 11.02 6.57
N LEU A 105 -8.69 11.56 5.71
CA LEU A 105 -9.05 12.51 4.66
C LEU A 105 -8.38 12.04 3.36
N ASP A 106 -9.13 11.81 2.28
CA ASP A 106 -8.59 11.31 1.01
C ASP A 106 -7.45 12.22 0.50
N PHE A 107 -6.22 11.79 0.75
CA PHE A 107 -5.02 12.58 0.48
C PHE A 107 -4.81 12.73 -1.02
N ILE A 108 -5.07 11.69 -1.81
CA ILE A 108 -4.83 11.74 -3.26
C ILE A 108 -5.66 12.86 -3.88
N ARG A 109 -6.93 12.98 -3.49
CA ARG A 109 -7.81 14.08 -3.95
C ARG A 109 -7.42 15.42 -3.31
N MET A 110 -7.09 15.43 -2.02
CA MET A 110 -6.86 16.66 -1.25
C MET A 110 -5.46 17.27 -1.42
N ARG A 111 -4.45 16.49 -1.80
CA ARG A 111 -3.01 16.84 -1.73
C ARG A 111 -2.70 18.21 -2.27
N ARG A 112 -3.19 18.52 -3.47
CA ARG A 112 -2.92 19.79 -4.14
C ARG A 112 -3.52 20.95 -3.35
N PHE A 113 -4.76 20.81 -2.92
CA PHE A 113 -5.46 21.87 -2.22
C PHE A 113 -4.93 22.07 -0.79
N LEU A 114 -4.56 20.99 -0.08
CA LEU A 114 -3.95 21.08 1.26
C LEU A 114 -2.70 21.96 1.26
N LEU A 115 -1.81 21.74 0.28
CA LEU A 115 -0.57 22.52 0.19
C LEU A 115 -0.84 23.97 -0.26
N THR A 116 -1.82 24.20 -1.14
CA THR A 116 -2.26 25.55 -1.49
C THR A 116 -2.82 26.29 -0.27
N ALA A 117 -3.77 25.69 0.44
CA ALA A 117 -4.37 26.26 1.64
C ALA A 117 -3.32 26.58 2.70
N TYR A 118 -2.36 25.68 2.92
CA TYR A 118 -1.24 25.93 3.81
C TYR A 118 -0.45 27.19 3.42
N ASN A 119 -0.04 27.29 2.15
CA ASN A 119 0.79 28.40 1.68
C ASN A 119 0.03 29.73 1.76
N ASP A 120 -1.23 29.75 1.35
CA ASP A 120 -2.06 30.96 1.37
C ASP A 120 -2.30 31.44 2.81
N LEU A 121 -2.62 30.53 3.73
CA LEU A 121 -2.84 30.87 5.14
C LEU A 121 -1.55 31.37 5.80
N CYS A 122 -0.41 30.71 5.57
CA CYS A 122 0.87 31.14 6.13
C CYS A 122 1.35 32.47 5.52
N ALA A 123 0.96 32.79 4.29
CA ALA A 123 1.21 34.09 3.68
C ALA A 123 0.35 35.20 4.31
N MET A 124 -0.87 34.88 4.76
CA MET A 124 -1.72 35.82 5.51
C MET A 124 -1.20 36.06 6.93
N ASP A 125 -0.73 35.02 7.61
CA ASP A 125 -0.19 35.10 8.97
C ASP A 125 0.88 34.03 9.20
N ALA A 126 2.13 34.49 9.30
CA ALA A 126 3.29 33.61 9.52
C ALA A 126 3.22 32.84 10.86
N ASN A 127 2.45 33.32 11.86
CA ASN A 127 2.34 32.65 13.15
C ASN A 127 1.47 31.38 13.11
N ILE A 128 0.74 31.16 12.02
CA ILE A 128 0.02 29.90 11.78
C ILE A 128 1.02 28.74 11.67
N GLU A 129 2.19 28.98 11.09
CA GLU A 129 3.23 27.96 10.95
C GLU A 129 4.03 27.80 12.26
N ASN A 130 3.96 26.62 12.88
CA ASN A 130 4.81 26.24 14.01
C ASN A 130 5.60 24.96 13.70
N ASP A 131 6.48 24.54 14.61
CA ASP A 131 7.32 23.35 14.39
C ASP A 131 6.53 22.07 14.20
N VAL A 132 5.38 21.94 14.89
CA VAL A 132 4.47 20.80 14.74
C VAL A 132 3.92 20.75 13.31
N LEU A 133 3.37 21.86 12.82
CA LEU A 133 2.77 21.91 11.48
C LEU A 133 3.84 21.78 10.38
N LYS A 134 5.03 22.36 10.58
CA LYS A 134 6.20 22.16 9.69
C LYS A 134 6.59 20.68 9.61
N LYS A 135 6.62 19.98 10.74
CA LYS A 135 6.94 18.55 10.80
C LYS A 135 5.90 17.74 10.03
N LEU A 136 4.61 17.96 10.28
CA LEU A 136 3.52 17.31 9.55
C LEU A 136 3.61 17.54 8.03
N LYS A 137 3.88 18.78 7.60
CA LYS A 137 4.09 19.11 6.17
C LYS A 137 5.25 18.33 5.57
N ARG A 138 6.40 18.28 6.25
CA ARG A 138 7.57 17.53 5.75
C ARG A 138 7.28 16.04 5.67
N GLU A 139 6.63 15.50 6.70
CA GLU A 139 6.29 14.09 6.81
C GLU A 139 5.30 13.66 5.71
N ILE A 140 4.22 14.41 5.47
CA ILE A 140 3.25 14.06 4.42
C ILE A 140 3.86 14.18 3.02
N ILE A 141 4.75 15.16 2.78
CA ILE A 141 5.47 15.29 1.50
C ILE A 141 6.42 14.11 1.31
N TYR A 142 7.15 13.72 2.36
CA TYR A 142 8.03 12.55 2.34
C TYR A 142 7.23 11.28 2.01
N LEU A 143 6.19 10.98 2.78
CA LEU A 143 5.36 9.79 2.57
C LEU A 143 4.71 9.78 1.17
N SER A 144 4.29 10.95 0.67
CA SER A 144 3.75 11.06 -0.68
C SER A 144 4.79 10.73 -1.74
N LYS A 145 6.06 11.08 -1.54
CA LYS A 145 7.15 10.75 -2.45
C LYS A 145 7.47 9.27 -2.42
N GLU A 146 7.49 8.66 -1.23
CA GLU A 146 7.68 7.21 -1.06
C GLU A 146 6.56 6.43 -1.76
N TYR A 147 5.30 6.85 -1.59
CA TYR A 147 4.17 6.26 -2.31
C TYR A 147 4.26 6.42 -3.84
N GLU A 148 4.71 7.57 -4.35
CA GLU A 148 4.96 7.75 -5.78
C GLU A 148 6.07 6.81 -6.30
N GLY A 149 7.12 6.62 -5.51
CA GLY A 149 8.20 5.67 -5.80
C GLY A 149 7.66 4.23 -5.90
N TYR A 150 6.90 3.82 -4.89
CA TYR A 150 6.18 2.55 -4.87
C TYR A 150 5.25 2.40 -6.09
N TYR A 151 4.42 3.40 -6.37
CA TYR A 151 3.46 3.35 -7.47
C TYR A 151 4.16 3.11 -8.81
N LYS A 152 5.28 3.80 -9.07
CA LYS A 152 6.11 3.58 -10.26
C LYS A 152 6.66 2.16 -10.34
N LYS A 153 7.16 1.59 -9.23
CA LYS A 153 7.63 0.20 -9.17
C LYS A 153 6.53 -0.80 -9.55
N THR A 154 5.27 -0.49 -9.24
CA THR A 154 4.13 -1.37 -9.53
C THR A 154 3.44 -1.14 -10.87
N GLN A 155 3.84 -0.11 -11.63
CA GLN A 155 3.26 0.18 -12.95
C GLN A 155 3.76 -0.76 -14.05
N TYR A 156 4.88 -1.45 -13.83
CA TYR A 156 5.41 -2.36 -14.81
C TYR A 156 4.49 -3.56 -15.05
N ALA A 157 4.49 -4.07 -16.28
CA ALA A 157 3.76 -5.28 -16.63
C ALA A 157 4.19 -6.46 -15.74
N LEU A 158 3.27 -7.35 -15.43
CA LEU A 158 3.53 -8.50 -14.54
C LEU A 158 4.70 -9.37 -15.03
N ASN A 159 4.85 -9.56 -16.34
CA ASN A 159 5.98 -10.28 -16.93
C ASN A 159 7.32 -9.62 -16.59
N TYR A 160 7.39 -8.30 -16.67
CA TYR A 160 8.61 -7.57 -16.31
C TYR A 160 8.91 -7.67 -14.82
N ALA A 161 7.88 -7.57 -13.97
CA ALA A 161 8.03 -7.77 -12.54
C ALA A 161 8.53 -9.18 -12.21
N PHE A 162 8.00 -10.21 -12.87
CA PHE A 162 8.46 -11.59 -12.72
C PHE A 162 9.94 -11.73 -13.10
N GLU A 163 10.38 -11.15 -14.21
CA GLU A 163 11.78 -11.19 -14.63
C GLU A 163 12.70 -10.46 -13.63
N MET A 164 12.35 -9.24 -13.25
CA MET A 164 13.21 -8.38 -12.42
C MET A 164 13.22 -8.73 -10.94
N ILE A 165 12.12 -9.28 -10.41
CA ILE A 165 11.96 -9.55 -8.98
C ILE A 165 12.23 -11.03 -8.70
N PHE A 166 11.67 -11.93 -9.51
CA PHE A 166 11.77 -13.36 -9.26
C PHE A 166 12.95 -14.00 -10.00
N LEU A 167 12.99 -13.94 -11.34
CA LEU A 167 14.01 -14.65 -12.12
C LEU A 167 15.43 -14.10 -11.87
N ALA A 168 15.57 -12.79 -11.70
CA ALA A 168 16.85 -12.17 -11.34
C ALA A 168 17.45 -12.69 -10.02
N ARG A 169 16.65 -13.36 -9.18
CA ARG A 169 17.07 -13.96 -7.90
C ARG A 169 17.26 -15.47 -7.96
N GLN A 170 17.01 -16.11 -9.11
CA GLN A 170 17.17 -17.55 -9.30
C GLN A 170 18.58 -17.86 -9.83
N VAL A 171 19.44 -18.40 -8.98
CA VAL A 171 20.87 -18.61 -9.31
C VAL A 171 21.02 -19.66 -10.40
N GLU A 172 20.37 -20.82 -10.26
CA GLU A 172 20.49 -21.90 -11.24
C GLU A 172 19.86 -21.55 -12.59
N TYR A 173 18.72 -20.85 -12.58
CA TYR A 173 18.11 -20.31 -13.81
C TYR A 173 19.09 -19.37 -14.55
N ASN A 174 19.74 -18.45 -13.84
CA ASN A 174 20.68 -17.53 -14.45
C ASN A 174 21.95 -18.22 -14.97
N LYS A 175 22.42 -19.28 -14.30
CA LYS A 175 23.51 -20.13 -14.83
C LYS A 175 23.12 -20.79 -16.14
N THR A 176 21.90 -21.31 -16.26
CA THR A 176 21.40 -21.87 -17.51
C THR A 176 21.33 -20.80 -18.62
N VAL A 177 20.89 -19.58 -18.30
CA VAL A 177 20.92 -18.45 -19.26
C VAL A 177 22.34 -18.20 -19.77
N THR A 178 23.31 -18.07 -18.85
CA THR A 178 24.73 -17.88 -19.24
C THR A 178 25.25 -19.05 -20.07
N HIS A 179 24.88 -20.28 -19.73
CA HIS A 179 25.30 -21.46 -20.50
C HIS A 179 24.74 -21.46 -21.92
N ILE A 180 23.50 -21.01 -22.13
CA ILE A 180 22.93 -20.83 -23.47
C ILE A 180 23.74 -19.79 -24.27
N ASP A 181 24.13 -18.67 -23.66
CA ASP A 181 24.94 -17.64 -24.33
C ASP A 181 26.32 -18.19 -24.75
N GLU A 182 26.93 -19.04 -23.91
CA GLU A 182 28.18 -19.76 -24.22
C GLU A 182 28.00 -20.73 -25.39
N ILE A 183 26.92 -21.52 -25.39
CA ILE A 183 26.59 -22.44 -26.50
C ILE A 183 26.40 -21.64 -27.79
N GLN A 184 25.64 -20.54 -27.77
CA GLN A 184 25.41 -19.70 -28.94
C GLN A 184 26.71 -19.13 -29.50
N SER A 185 27.59 -18.65 -28.63
CA SER A 185 28.91 -18.12 -29.01
C SER A 185 29.80 -19.21 -29.63
N SER A 186 29.83 -20.39 -29.01
CA SER A 186 30.54 -21.57 -29.50
C SER A 186 30.04 -22.03 -30.87
N LEU A 187 28.72 -22.03 -31.05
CA LEU A 187 28.04 -22.43 -32.27
C LEU A 187 28.34 -21.46 -33.43
N ALA A 188 28.30 -20.15 -33.17
CA ALA A 188 28.69 -19.13 -34.13
C ALA A 188 30.15 -19.30 -34.59
N ASN A 189 31.06 -19.57 -33.65
CA ASN A 189 32.47 -19.85 -33.96
C ASN A 189 32.65 -21.12 -34.80
N ALA A 190 31.98 -22.22 -34.44
CA ALA A 190 32.05 -23.47 -35.18
C ALA A 190 31.47 -23.33 -36.60
N GLN A 191 30.39 -22.57 -36.78
CA GLN A 191 29.82 -22.26 -38.08
C GLN A 191 30.79 -21.45 -38.96
N ALA A 192 31.44 -20.43 -38.39
CA ALA A 192 32.45 -19.65 -39.12
C ALA A 192 33.62 -20.54 -39.59
N GLN A 193 34.11 -21.42 -38.71
CA GLN A 193 35.17 -22.38 -39.07
C GLN A 193 34.71 -23.37 -40.15
N THR A 194 33.48 -23.87 -40.05
CA THR A 194 32.89 -24.80 -41.03
C THR A 194 32.76 -24.15 -42.41
N ASN A 195 32.29 -22.91 -42.47
CA ASN A 195 32.16 -22.15 -43.71
C ASN A 195 33.52 -21.92 -44.39
N ALA A 196 34.53 -21.55 -43.62
CA ALA A 196 35.89 -21.38 -44.13
C ALA A 196 36.48 -22.72 -44.64
N LEU A 197 36.38 -23.78 -43.83
CA LEU A 197 36.92 -25.09 -44.15
C LEU A 197 36.22 -25.74 -45.36
N SER A 198 34.91 -25.54 -45.51
CA SER A 198 34.14 -26.04 -46.67
C SER A 198 34.70 -25.51 -47.99
N GLY A 199 34.96 -24.20 -48.06
CA GLY A 199 35.53 -23.56 -49.25
C GLY A 199 36.94 -24.07 -49.58
N THR A 200 37.81 -24.18 -48.56
CA THR A 200 39.16 -24.70 -48.73
C THR A 200 39.16 -26.18 -49.13
N LEU A 201 38.33 -27.01 -48.47
CA LEU A 201 38.21 -28.43 -48.77
C LEU A 201 37.74 -28.67 -50.20
N ALA A 202 36.72 -27.94 -50.67
CA ALA A 202 36.23 -28.07 -52.04
C ALA A 202 37.29 -27.69 -53.09
N ALA A 203 38.12 -26.68 -52.80
CA ALA A 203 39.24 -26.29 -53.66
C ALA A 203 40.33 -27.37 -53.70
N GLU A 204 40.73 -27.89 -52.55
CA GLU A 204 41.78 -28.92 -52.43
C GLU A 204 41.33 -30.27 -53.00
N GLU A 205 40.07 -30.67 -52.83
CA GLU A 205 39.52 -31.86 -53.48
C GLU A 205 39.52 -31.74 -55.01
N LYS A 206 39.19 -30.57 -55.54
CA LYS A 206 39.24 -30.29 -56.97
C LYS A 206 40.67 -30.30 -57.49
N ASN A 207 41.64 -29.81 -56.72
CA ASN A 207 43.06 -29.83 -57.07
C ASN A 207 43.60 -31.26 -57.07
N LEU A 208 43.28 -32.06 -56.05
CA LEU A 208 43.66 -33.47 -55.96
C LEU A 208 43.07 -34.30 -57.12
N GLY A 209 41.82 -34.03 -57.51
CA GLY A 209 41.16 -34.71 -58.63
C GLY A 209 41.77 -34.44 -60.01
N LYS A 210 42.50 -33.33 -60.17
CA LYS A 210 43.18 -32.94 -61.43
C LYS A 210 44.62 -33.47 -61.54
N ARG A 211 45.17 -34.05 -60.49
CA ARG A 211 46.54 -34.56 -60.48
C ARG A 211 46.65 -35.89 -61.26
N GLU A 212 47.66 -35.98 -62.12
CA GLU A 212 47.94 -37.18 -62.94
C GLU A 212 48.95 -38.14 -62.26
N ASP A 213 49.68 -37.67 -61.25
CA ASP A 213 50.77 -38.36 -60.56
C ASP A 213 50.32 -39.27 -59.40
N ARG A 214 49.28 -40.08 -59.63
CA ARG A 214 48.55 -40.87 -58.61
C ARG A 214 49.35 -41.90 -57.79
N GLY A 215 50.66 -42.04 -58.04
CA GLY A 215 51.56 -42.93 -57.30
C GLY A 215 52.77 -42.21 -56.66
N SER A 216 52.84 -40.88 -56.76
CA SER A 216 53.94 -40.10 -56.19
C SER A 216 53.81 -39.96 -54.67
N LYS A 217 54.93 -39.70 -53.98
CA LYS A 217 54.92 -39.34 -52.55
C LYS A 217 54.11 -38.07 -52.29
N GLU A 218 54.20 -37.09 -53.19
CA GLU A 218 53.55 -35.79 -53.10
C GLU A 218 52.02 -35.90 -53.26
N PHE A 219 51.54 -36.84 -54.07
CA PHE A 219 50.12 -37.17 -54.17
C PHE A 219 49.61 -37.81 -52.87
N ALA A 220 50.36 -38.75 -52.30
CA ALA A 220 49.99 -39.42 -51.05
C ALA A 220 49.92 -38.44 -49.85
N GLU A 221 50.82 -37.45 -49.80
CA GLU A 221 50.80 -36.39 -48.79
C GLU A 221 49.57 -35.47 -48.95
N ALA A 222 49.29 -35.00 -50.17
CA ALA A 222 48.11 -34.19 -50.46
C ALA A 222 46.80 -34.94 -50.17
N GLU A 223 46.72 -36.23 -50.51
CA GLU A 223 45.56 -37.08 -50.19
C GLU A 223 45.36 -37.20 -48.67
N LYS A 224 46.46 -37.34 -47.91
CA LYS A 224 46.42 -37.38 -46.44
C LYS A 224 45.89 -36.07 -45.85
N GLU A 225 46.33 -34.93 -46.36
CA GLU A 225 45.85 -33.61 -45.92
C GLU A 225 44.36 -33.40 -46.22
N VAL A 226 43.91 -33.74 -47.43
CA VAL A 226 42.48 -33.69 -47.80
C VAL A 226 41.64 -34.62 -46.91
N LYS A 227 42.13 -35.84 -46.63
CA LYS A 227 41.47 -36.77 -45.69
C LYS A 227 41.38 -36.18 -44.27
N GLN A 228 42.42 -35.51 -43.78
CA GLN A 228 42.41 -34.84 -42.48
C GLN A 228 41.42 -33.66 -42.46
N MET A 229 41.37 -32.85 -43.52
CA MET A 229 40.41 -31.76 -43.65
C MET A 229 38.97 -32.27 -43.67
N ARG A 230 38.67 -33.35 -44.41
CA ARG A 230 37.35 -34.03 -44.38
C ARG A 230 36.97 -34.46 -42.98
N LYS A 231 37.90 -35.12 -42.26
CA LYS A 231 37.65 -35.57 -40.90
C LYS A 231 37.30 -34.38 -39.99
N ARG A 232 38.11 -33.31 -40.01
CA ARG A 232 37.86 -32.09 -39.22
C ARG A 232 36.53 -31.43 -39.57
N TYR A 233 36.16 -31.44 -40.85
CA TYR A 233 34.88 -30.90 -41.33
C TYR A 233 33.69 -31.70 -40.78
N VAL A 234 33.75 -33.04 -40.83
CA VAL A 234 32.72 -33.92 -40.26
C VAL A 234 32.64 -33.76 -38.74
N ASP A 235 33.77 -33.68 -38.05
CA ASP A 235 33.82 -33.47 -36.59
C ASP A 235 33.16 -32.12 -36.21
N LEU A 236 33.42 -31.06 -36.97
CA LEU A 236 32.77 -29.76 -36.80
C LEU A 236 31.26 -29.82 -37.06
N LEU A 237 30.80 -30.53 -38.10
CA LEU A 237 29.38 -30.71 -38.36
C LEU A 237 28.68 -31.47 -37.23
N ASN A 238 29.29 -32.54 -36.72
CA ASN A 238 28.78 -33.29 -35.57
C ASN A 238 28.73 -32.41 -34.32
N PHE A 239 29.78 -31.63 -34.07
CA PHE A 239 29.81 -30.67 -32.96
C PHE A 239 28.67 -29.64 -33.07
N ILE A 240 28.45 -29.04 -34.24
CA ILE A 240 27.35 -28.11 -34.48
C ILE A 240 26.00 -28.78 -34.24
N GLY A 241 25.81 -30.01 -34.69
CA GLY A 241 24.61 -30.80 -34.42
C GLY A 241 24.34 -30.93 -32.91
N ASN A 242 25.32 -31.44 -32.17
CA ASN A 242 25.21 -31.61 -30.72
C ASN A 242 24.95 -30.29 -29.98
N GLN A 243 25.59 -29.19 -30.38
CA GLN A 243 25.37 -27.87 -29.78
C GLN A 243 23.97 -27.32 -30.08
N LYS A 244 23.42 -27.56 -31.28
CA LYS A 244 22.03 -27.20 -31.61
C LYS A 244 21.03 -27.97 -30.76
N ASP A 245 21.26 -29.27 -30.59
CA ASP A 245 20.38 -30.11 -29.76
C ASP A 245 20.43 -29.67 -28.29
N ALA A 246 21.63 -29.41 -27.75
CA ALA A 246 21.80 -28.86 -26.41
C ALA A 246 21.07 -27.52 -26.23
N LEU A 247 21.17 -26.63 -27.22
CA LEU A 247 20.49 -25.34 -27.20
C LEU A 247 18.95 -25.49 -27.17
N VAL A 248 18.40 -26.45 -27.91
CA VAL A 248 16.96 -26.75 -27.88
C VAL A 248 16.54 -27.23 -26.48
N THR A 249 17.31 -28.15 -25.90
CA THR A 249 17.06 -28.68 -24.55
C THR A 249 17.09 -27.57 -23.50
N GLU A 250 18.17 -26.77 -23.44
CA GLU A 250 18.31 -25.72 -22.43
C GLU A 250 17.25 -24.62 -22.56
N ASN A 251 16.87 -24.24 -23.79
CA ASN A 251 15.78 -23.29 -24.00
C ASN A 251 14.43 -23.86 -23.53
N ALA A 252 14.18 -25.15 -23.75
CA ALA A 252 12.97 -25.80 -23.26
C ALA A 252 12.94 -25.82 -21.72
N ARG A 253 14.07 -26.07 -21.06
CA ARG A 253 14.21 -26.00 -19.59
C ARG A 253 13.89 -24.61 -19.04
N LEU A 254 14.47 -23.55 -19.63
CA LEU A 254 14.15 -22.17 -19.23
C LEU A 254 12.66 -21.84 -19.42
N LYS A 255 12.09 -22.24 -20.56
CA LYS A 255 10.68 -21.99 -20.86
C LYS A 255 9.77 -22.67 -19.85
N ARG A 256 10.02 -23.95 -19.56
CA ARG A 256 9.27 -24.74 -18.58
C ARG A 256 9.34 -24.10 -17.19
N PHE A 257 10.53 -23.72 -16.74
CA PHE A 257 10.71 -23.03 -15.45
C PHE A 257 9.90 -21.73 -15.37
N LYS A 258 9.90 -20.91 -16.44
CA LYS A 258 9.08 -19.69 -16.48
C LYS A 258 7.59 -20.02 -16.38
N GLU A 259 7.10 -20.96 -17.18
CA GLU A 259 5.67 -21.33 -17.22
C GLU A 259 5.18 -21.90 -15.89
N GLU A 260 5.98 -22.75 -15.24
CA GLU A 260 5.64 -23.38 -13.96
C GLU A 260 5.56 -22.37 -12.81
N HIS A 261 6.45 -21.36 -12.80
CA HIS A 261 6.56 -20.43 -11.67
C HIS A 261 5.87 -19.07 -11.88
N PHE A 262 5.51 -18.71 -13.11
CA PHE A 262 4.86 -17.44 -13.40
C PHE A 262 3.52 -17.28 -12.69
N GLU A 263 2.66 -18.31 -12.75
CA GLU A 263 1.34 -18.27 -12.13
C GLU A 263 1.44 -18.23 -10.59
N ALA A 264 2.38 -18.99 -10.02
CA ALA A 264 2.65 -18.96 -8.59
C ALA A 264 3.14 -17.58 -8.12
N PHE A 265 4.03 -16.94 -8.89
CA PHE A 265 4.46 -15.56 -8.62
C PHE A 265 3.30 -14.58 -8.71
N SER A 266 2.48 -14.65 -9.77
CA SER A 266 1.31 -13.78 -10.00
C SER A 266 0.34 -13.77 -8.80
N LYS A 267 0.02 -14.97 -8.30
CA LYS A 267 -0.87 -15.18 -7.15
C LYS A 267 -0.36 -14.57 -5.86
N VAL A 268 0.94 -14.36 -5.72
CA VAL A 268 1.55 -13.75 -4.53
C VAL A 268 1.80 -12.25 -4.74
N TYR A 269 2.30 -11.87 -5.91
CA TYR A 269 2.67 -10.50 -6.25
C TYR A 269 1.46 -9.54 -6.22
N THR A 270 0.35 -9.94 -6.85
CA THR A 270 -0.82 -9.05 -6.97
C THR A 270 -1.43 -8.72 -5.60
N PRO A 271 -1.70 -9.69 -4.71
CA PRO A 271 -2.21 -9.38 -3.37
C PRO A 271 -1.22 -8.57 -2.52
N MET A 272 0.08 -8.91 -2.56
CA MET A 272 1.08 -8.21 -1.74
C MET A 272 1.24 -6.75 -2.14
N THR A 273 1.30 -6.45 -3.45
CA THR A 273 1.34 -5.06 -3.92
C THR A 273 0.03 -4.34 -3.57
N GLN A 274 -1.13 -4.98 -3.75
CA GLN A 274 -2.39 -4.35 -3.37
C GLN A 274 -2.48 -4.05 -1.85
N ASP A 275 -1.95 -4.92 -0.99
CA ASP A 275 -1.85 -4.67 0.45
C ASP A 275 -0.97 -3.46 0.77
N ILE A 276 0.27 -3.41 0.23
CA ILE A 276 1.20 -2.29 0.41
C ILE A 276 0.55 -0.98 -0.03
N LYS A 277 -0.11 -0.98 -1.20
CA LYS A 277 -0.85 0.18 -1.72
C LYS A 277 -1.91 0.66 -0.74
N THR A 278 -2.74 -0.26 -0.24
CA THR A 278 -3.86 0.05 0.64
C THR A 278 -3.35 0.65 1.96
N ARG A 279 -2.30 0.06 2.53
CA ARG A 279 -1.65 0.55 3.76
C ARG A 279 -1.02 1.94 3.57
N PHE A 280 -0.38 2.20 2.43
CA PHE A 280 0.16 3.53 2.13
C PHE A 280 -0.93 4.58 2.01
N ILE A 281 -2.02 4.28 1.30
CA ILE A 281 -3.16 5.21 1.16
C ILE A 281 -3.75 5.52 2.53
N ALA A 282 -4.00 4.50 3.36
CA ALA A 282 -4.52 4.70 4.71
C ALA A 282 -3.59 5.59 5.57
N LEU A 283 -2.28 5.37 5.50
CA LEU A 283 -1.29 6.22 6.18
C LEU A 283 -1.33 7.67 5.69
N LEU A 284 -1.33 7.87 4.37
CA LEU A 284 -1.40 9.20 3.77
C LEU A 284 -2.69 9.92 4.14
N ASP A 285 -3.83 9.24 4.10
CA ASP A 285 -5.13 9.82 4.41
C ASP A 285 -5.23 10.23 5.89
N THR A 286 -4.66 9.43 6.78
CA THR A 286 -4.59 9.74 8.21
C THR A 286 -3.70 10.97 8.46
N LYS A 287 -2.51 11.01 7.84
CA LYS A 287 -1.60 12.16 7.97
C LYS A 287 -2.17 13.42 7.33
N ALA A 288 -2.95 13.28 6.25
CA ALA A 288 -3.66 14.39 5.62
C ALA A 288 -4.72 14.98 6.55
N TYR A 289 -5.48 14.14 7.24
CA TYR A 289 -6.46 14.57 8.22
C TYR A 289 -5.81 15.36 9.36
N ASP A 290 -4.71 14.84 9.94
CA ASP A 290 -3.98 15.51 11.02
C ASP A 290 -3.39 16.84 10.56
N PHE A 291 -2.83 16.88 9.35
CA PHE A 291 -2.27 18.09 8.77
C PHE A 291 -3.36 19.16 8.55
N ASP A 292 -4.48 18.78 7.92
CA ASP A 292 -5.62 19.68 7.66
C ASP A 292 -6.21 20.21 8.97
N THR A 293 -6.50 19.31 9.91
CA THR A 293 -7.08 19.67 11.21
C THR A 293 -6.15 20.59 11.99
N THR A 294 -4.85 20.30 12.01
CA THR A 294 -3.87 21.14 12.72
C THR A 294 -3.77 22.52 12.07
N LEU A 295 -3.69 22.60 10.73
CA LEU A 295 -3.64 23.85 9.99
C LEU A 295 -4.85 24.73 10.32
N TRP A 296 -6.06 24.19 10.17
CA TRP A 296 -7.30 24.95 10.38
C TRP A 296 -7.56 25.27 11.85
N SER A 297 -7.16 24.39 12.78
CA SER A 297 -7.24 24.66 14.22
C SER A 297 -6.41 25.86 14.64
N ARG A 298 -5.31 26.17 13.94
CA ARG A 298 -4.48 27.34 14.18
C ARG A 298 -5.02 28.55 13.40
N ALA A 299 -5.36 28.36 12.13
CA ALA A 299 -5.88 29.42 11.27
C ALA A 299 -7.15 30.09 11.86
N LYS A 300 -8.04 29.30 12.48
CA LYS A 300 -9.27 29.84 13.10
C LYS A 300 -9.03 30.79 14.27
N TYR A 301 -7.82 30.86 14.84
CA TYR A 301 -7.47 31.84 15.88
C TYR A 301 -6.69 33.05 15.34
N SER A 302 -6.21 33.00 14.10
CA SER A 302 -5.53 34.14 13.46
C SER A 302 -6.51 35.28 13.18
N GLN A 303 -6.18 36.49 13.64
CA GLN A 303 -7.00 37.67 13.36
C GLN A 303 -6.96 38.05 11.87
N ALA A 304 -5.83 37.86 11.20
CA ALA A 304 -5.70 38.11 9.76
C ALA A 304 -6.64 37.20 8.96
N VAL A 305 -6.68 35.90 9.30
CA VAL A 305 -7.58 34.93 8.64
C VAL A 305 -9.05 35.26 8.92
N LYS A 306 -9.41 35.57 10.18
CA LYS A 306 -10.77 35.99 10.52
C LYS A 306 -11.20 37.23 9.74
N GLN A 307 -10.33 38.24 9.66
CA GLN A 307 -10.62 39.47 8.94
C GLN A 307 -10.73 39.21 7.43
N PHE A 308 -9.90 38.33 6.87
CA PHE A 308 -9.99 37.91 5.48
C PHE A 308 -11.35 37.24 5.18
N PHE A 309 -11.80 36.28 6.00
CA PHE A 309 -13.11 35.64 5.83
C PHE A 309 -14.26 36.65 5.91
N ARG A 310 -14.18 37.62 6.83
CA ARG A 310 -15.18 38.70 6.97
C ARG A 310 -15.19 39.64 5.76
N ASN A 311 -14.03 40.16 5.35
CA ASN A 311 -13.89 41.10 4.24
C ASN A 311 -14.30 40.47 2.90
N SER A 312 -13.92 39.21 2.69
CA SER A 312 -14.23 38.46 1.47
C SER A 312 -15.65 37.87 1.47
N ARG A 313 -16.45 38.12 2.52
CA ARG A 313 -17.81 37.58 2.71
C ARG A 313 -17.86 36.07 2.45
N ILE A 314 -16.85 35.37 2.96
CA ILE A 314 -16.82 33.91 2.93
C ILE A 314 -17.81 33.46 3.99
N GLU A 315 -18.79 32.64 3.61
CA GLU A 315 -19.78 32.00 4.49
C GLU A 315 -19.33 30.54 4.74
N GLY A 316 -19.48 30.02 5.96
CA GLY A 316 -18.95 28.69 6.33
C GLY A 316 -17.92 28.69 7.46
N SER A 317 -17.54 27.50 7.91
CA SER A 317 -16.53 27.30 8.95
C SER A 317 -15.09 27.54 8.46
N PHE A 318 -14.14 27.66 9.40
CA PHE A 318 -12.71 27.71 9.07
C PHE A 318 -12.20 26.30 8.72
N SER A 319 -12.48 25.86 7.49
CA SER A 319 -12.13 24.54 7.02
C SER A 319 -11.73 24.54 5.54
N SER A 320 -11.05 23.47 5.12
CA SER A 320 -10.68 23.25 3.73
C SER A 320 -11.89 23.25 2.79
N LYS A 321 -13.03 22.70 3.22
CA LYS A 321 -14.28 22.70 2.44
C LYS A 321 -14.73 24.13 2.11
N THR A 322 -14.84 24.98 3.13
CA THR A 322 -15.28 26.38 2.97
C THR A 322 -14.29 27.17 2.13
N PHE A 323 -12.99 27.01 2.40
CA PHE A 323 -11.96 27.73 1.68
C PHE A 323 -11.89 27.31 0.21
N LEU A 324 -12.06 26.01 -0.08
CA LEU A 324 -12.16 25.51 -1.45
C LEU A 324 -13.39 26.08 -2.17
N ARG A 325 -14.55 26.10 -1.51
CA ARG A 325 -15.77 26.69 -2.07
C ARG A 325 -15.55 28.15 -2.46
N TYR A 326 -14.91 28.93 -1.58
CA TYR A 326 -14.53 30.31 -1.87
C TYR A 326 -13.57 30.40 -3.06
N PHE A 327 -12.50 29.59 -3.05
CA PHE A 327 -11.49 29.55 -4.11
C PHE A 327 -12.10 29.26 -5.49
N LEU A 328 -13.14 28.42 -5.55
CA LEU A 328 -13.82 28.05 -6.79
C LEU A 328 -14.91 29.04 -7.22
N ARG A 329 -15.45 29.87 -6.32
CA ARG A 329 -16.58 30.78 -6.59
C ARG A 329 -16.32 31.76 -7.75
N GLY A 330 -15.08 32.17 -7.95
CA GLY A 330 -14.68 33.11 -9.00
C GLY A 330 -14.25 32.46 -10.32
N LEU A 331 -14.32 31.13 -10.43
CA LEU A 331 -13.79 30.40 -11.59
C LEU A 331 -14.91 29.95 -12.54
N ASP A 332 -14.75 30.27 -13.83
CA ASP A 332 -15.65 29.82 -14.89
C ASP A 332 -15.35 28.37 -15.30
N LYS A 333 -16.20 27.43 -14.86
CA LYS A 333 -16.05 25.97 -15.09
C LYS A 333 -15.88 25.61 -16.57
N SER A 334 -16.42 26.41 -17.49
CA SER A 334 -16.32 26.16 -18.94
C SER A 334 -14.92 26.44 -19.50
N LYS A 335 -14.15 27.33 -18.86
CA LYS A 335 -12.80 27.76 -19.28
C LYS A 335 -11.67 27.09 -18.50
N LEU A 336 -12.01 26.19 -17.58
CA LEU A 336 -11.03 25.53 -16.73
C LEU A 336 -10.35 24.35 -17.40
N SER A 337 -9.05 24.21 -17.12
CA SER A 337 -8.30 22.99 -17.40
C SER A 337 -8.93 21.77 -16.70
N ALA A 338 -8.69 20.57 -17.24
CA ALA A 338 -9.13 19.31 -16.60
C ALA A 338 -8.69 19.25 -15.13
N ARG A 339 -7.45 19.66 -14.85
CA ARG A 339 -6.87 19.72 -13.50
C ARG A 339 -7.59 20.68 -12.56
N SER A 340 -8.20 21.75 -13.07
CA SER A 340 -8.99 22.68 -12.23
C SER A 340 -10.44 22.22 -12.08
N LYS A 341 -10.94 21.39 -13.00
CA LYS A 341 -12.25 20.73 -12.87
C LYS A 341 -12.26 19.69 -11.74
N GLU A 342 -11.15 18.97 -11.54
CA GLU A 342 -10.97 18.04 -10.40
C GLU A 342 -11.23 18.69 -9.03
N LEU A 343 -10.99 20.00 -8.89
CA LEU A 343 -11.28 20.72 -7.63
C LEU A 343 -12.78 20.85 -7.36
N PHE A 344 -13.62 20.91 -8.40
CA PHE A 344 -15.09 20.89 -8.22
C PHE A 344 -15.56 19.51 -7.78
N ASP A 345 -14.97 18.45 -8.32
CA ASP A 345 -15.28 17.08 -7.90
C ASP A 345 -14.82 16.85 -6.46
N LEU A 346 -13.66 17.42 -6.08
CA LEU A 346 -13.20 17.46 -4.70
C LEU A 346 -14.16 18.21 -3.77
N LEU A 347 -14.65 19.38 -4.17
CA LEU A 347 -15.64 20.12 -3.39
C LEU A 347 -16.91 19.30 -3.17
N HIS A 348 -17.44 18.68 -4.23
CA HIS A 348 -18.61 17.82 -4.14
C HIS A 348 -18.38 16.62 -3.19
N TYR A 349 -17.20 16.01 -3.27
CA TYR A 349 -16.77 14.95 -2.35
C TYR A 349 -16.76 15.44 -0.89
N LEU A 350 -16.18 16.62 -0.60
CA LEU A 350 -16.14 17.16 0.76
C LEU A 350 -17.53 17.51 1.32
N GLU A 351 -18.43 18.02 0.47
CA GLU A 351 -19.81 18.39 0.85
C GLU A 351 -20.72 17.18 1.11
N THR A 352 -20.40 16.03 0.52
CA THR A 352 -21.17 14.79 0.68
C THR A 352 -20.64 13.90 1.80
N THR A 353 -19.32 13.91 2.06
CA THR A 353 -18.67 12.94 2.96
C THR A 353 -18.54 13.44 4.41
N ASN A 354 -18.40 14.75 4.65
CA ASN A 354 -18.15 15.33 5.98
C ASN A 354 -19.29 16.24 6.46
N ARG A 355 -20.45 15.65 6.78
CA ARG A 355 -21.59 16.38 7.34
C ARG A 355 -21.58 16.30 8.86
N LYS A 356 -21.44 17.45 9.52
CA LYS A 356 -21.65 17.56 10.97
C LYS A 356 -23.13 17.60 11.30
N SER A 357 -23.45 17.08 12.46
CA SER A 357 -24.79 16.98 13.02
C SER A 357 -24.98 18.04 14.12
N LEU A 358 -26.11 18.74 14.08
CA LEU A 358 -26.42 19.82 15.01
C LEU A 358 -27.84 19.66 15.54
N LEU A 359 -28.02 19.81 16.85
CA LEU A 359 -29.33 19.84 17.48
C LEU A 359 -29.64 21.25 18.01
N ILE A 360 -30.83 21.74 17.71
CA ILE A 360 -31.38 22.98 18.28
C ILE A 360 -32.46 22.60 19.30
N VAL A 361 -32.25 22.96 20.56
CA VAL A 361 -33.18 22.76 21.67
C VAL A 361 -33.60 24.13 22.21
N ARG A 362 -34.80 24.60 21.85
CA ARG A 362 -35.30 25.91 22.34
C ARG A 362 -36.76 25.83 22.74
N GLU A 363 -37.20 26.70 23.64
CA GLU A 363 -38.54 26.62 24.22
C GLU A 363 -39.67 26.72 23.18
N THR A 364 -39.49 27.51 22.13
CA THR A 364 -40.53 27.74 21.11
C THR A 364 -40.09 27.37 19.70
N MET A 365 -41.01 26.81 18.91
CA MET A 365 -40.75 26.45 17.50
C MET A 365 -40.39 27.65 16.62
N VAL A 366 -40.92 28.83 16.94
CA VAL A 366 -40.58 30.07 16.23
C VAL A 366 -39.09 30.39 16.38
N ASN A 367 -38.57 30.28 17.60
CA ASN A 367 -37.16 30.50 17.91
C ASN A 367 -36.26 29.45 17.26
N ILE A 368 -36.70 28.18 17.25
CA ILE A 368 -35.99 27.08 16.58
C ILE A 368 -35.84 27.37 15.09
N LEU A 369 -36.94 27.71 14.39
CA LEU A 369 -36.91 27.97 12.95
C LEU A 369 -36.04 29.19 12.60
N LYS A 370 -36.09 30.25 13.42
CA LYS A 370 -35.23 31.43 13.27
C LYS A 370 -33.75 31.04 13.34
N TYR A 371 -33.37 30.27 14.34
CA TYR A 371 -31.97 29.83 14.54
C TYR A 371 -31.52 28.87 13.46
N ARG A 372 -32.39 27.96 13.03
CA ARG A 372 -32.14 27.06 11.90
C ARG A 372 -31.77 27.83 10.63
N GLN A 373 -32.56 28.85 10.26
CA GLN A 373 -32.26 29.66 9.07
C GLN A 373 -30.91 30.37 9.16
N VAL A 374 -30.53 30.85 10.34
CA VAL A 374 -29.21 31.47 10.56
C VAL A 374 -28.10 30.44 10.43
N ILE A 375 -28.26 29.26 11.02
CA ILE A 375 -27.27 28.18 10.99
C ILE A 375 -27.11 27.59 9.58
N GLU A 376 -28.19 27.42 8.83
CA GLU A 376 -28.15 26.95 7.43
C GLU A 376 -27.41 27.94 6.51
N LYS A 377 -27.44 29.24 6.82
CA LYS A 377 -26.60 30.25 6.15
C LYS A 377 -25.13 30.17 6.54
N ILE A 378 -24.79 29.60 7.70
CA ILE A 378 -23.40 29.33 8.08
C ILE A 378 -22.90 28.16 7.26
N ASP A 379 -23.53 26.99 7.37
CA ASP A 379 -23.16 25.81 6.59
C ASP A 379 -24.40 25.00 6.23
N SER A 380 -24.77 25.05 4.95
CA SER A 380 -25.94 24.35 4.41
C SER A 380 -25.80 22.83 4.37
N SER A 381 -24.59 22.30 4.61
CA SER A 381 -24.36 20.85 4.64
C SER A 381 -24.64 20.20 6.01
N LEU A 382 -25.02 21.00 7.02
CA LEU A 382 -25.32 20.49 8.36
C LEU A 382 -26.60 19.66 8.42
N LEU A 383 -26.52 18.57 9.18
CA LEU A 383 -27.68 17.77 9.53
C LEU A 383 -28.33 18.36 10.79
N ILE A 384 -29.30 19.24 10.60
CA ILE A 384 -29.97 19.95 11.70
C ILE A 384 -31.18 19.17 12.19
N THR A 385 -31.15 18.81 13.46
CA THR A 385 -32.29 18.27 14.22
C THR A 385 -32.85 19.35 15.14
N MET A 386 -34.14 19.28 15.43
CA MET A 386 -34.88 20.31 16.15
C MET A 386 -35.71 19.66 17.25
N ASN A 387 -35.70 20.25 18.44
CA ASN A 387 -36.55 19.81 19.55
C ASN A 387 -36.94 21.00 20.43
N ASN A 388 -38.15 21.00 20.98
CA ASN A 388 -38.59 21.98 21.97
C ASN A 388 -38.64 21.44 23.40
N ASP A 389 -38.50 20.12 23.56
CA ASP A 389 -38.49 19.48 24.87
C ASP A 389 -37.08 18.95 25.21
N PRO A 390 -36.48 19.37 26.34
CA PRO A 390 -35.15 18.93 26.75
C PRO A 390 -35.07 17.42 27.05
N ILE A 391 -36.15 16.78 27.50
CA ILE A 391 -36.14 15.35 27.84
C ILE A 391 -36.15 14.53 26.55
N ASP A 392 -36.98 14.90 25.58
CA ASP A 392 -37.01 14.25 24.28
C ASP A 392 -35.71 14.51 23.49
N ALA A 393 -35.10 15.68 23.64
CA ALA A 393 -33.79 15.97 23.11
C ALA A 393 -32.72 15.02 23.69
N LEU A 394 -32.71 14.78 25.01
CA LEU A 394 -31.81 13.81 25.64
C LEU A 394 -32.03 12.38 25.12
N LYS A 395 -33.29 11.95 24.97
CA LYS A 395 -33.61 10.63 24.38
C LYS A 395 -33.08 10.50 22.95
N SER A 396 -33.23 11.54 22.14
CA SER A 396 -32.69 11.56 20.77
C SER A 396 -31.17 11.48 20.78
N LEU A 397 -30.50 12.21 21.68
CA LEU A 397 -29.05 12.21 21.83
C LEU A 397 -28.47 10.85 22.25
N MET A 398 -29.25 10.03 22.99
CA MET A 398 -28.85 8.65 23.31
C MET A 398 -28.81 7.74 22.08
N GLN A 399 -29.67 8.00 21.10
CA GLN A 399 -29.75 7.21 19.87
C GLN A 399 -28.77 7.72 18.83
N THR A 400 -28.73 9.04 18.65
CA THR A 400 -27.92 9.74 17.65
C THR A 400 -27.19 10.92 18.30
N PRO A 401 -25.97 10.71 18.82
CA PRO A 401 -25.12 11.78 19.33
C PRO A 401 -24.90 12.87 18.29
N GLN A 402 -24.77 14.12 18.73
CA GLN A 402 -24.62 15.28 17.85
C GLN A 402 -23.26 15.94 18.07
N ASP A 403 -22.73 16.60 17.05
CA ASP A 403 -21.45 17.31 17.13
C ASP A 403 -21.61 18.66 17.84
N ILE A 404 -22.75 19.32 17.63
CA ILE A 404 -23.06 20.65 18.17
C ILE A 404 -24.48 20.64 18.75
N ILE A 405 -24.66 21.23 19.92
CA ILE A 405 -25.97 21.40 20.56
C ILE A 405 -26.17 22.87 20.89
N VAL A 406 -27.20 23.49 20.32
CA VAL A 406 -27.63 24.85 20.64
C VAL A 406 -28.83 24.75 21.60
N ILE A 407 -28.72 25.30 22.80
CA ILE A 407 -29.76 25.15 23.84
C ILE A 407 -30.03 26.47 24.57
N ASP A 408 -31.29 26.78 24.89
CA ASP A 408 -31.62 27.89 25.78
C ASP A 408 -31.09 27.65 27.20
N GLU A 409 -30.68 28.71 27.90
CA GLU A 409 -30.21 28.67 29.29
C GLU A 409 -31.16 27.91 30.22
N LYS A 410 -32.47 28.08 29.98
CA LYS A 410 -33.53 27.40 30.70
C LYS A 410 -34.71 27.12 29.78
N ILE A 411 -35.24 25.90 29.85
CA ILE A 411 -36.47 25.49 29.14
C ILE A 411 -37.37 24.81 30.16
N GLY A 412 -38.49 25.44 30.50
CA GLY A 412 -39.33 25.02 31.62
C GLY A 412 -38.54 24.91 32.93
N ASN A 413 -38.45 23.71 33.49
CA ASN A 413 -37.70 23.45 34.74
C ASN A 413 -36.28 22.93 34.52
N VAL A 414 -35.85 22.73 33.27
CA VAL A 414 -34.53 22.19 32.94
C VAL A 414 -33.57 23.33 32.61
N THR A 415 -32.40 23.34 33.27
CA THR A 415 -31.31 24.27 32.95
C THR A 415 -30.36 23.65 31.93
N ALA A 416 -29.76 24.48 31.08
CA ALA A 416 -28.77 24.03 30.09
C ALA A 416 -27.61 23.27 30.76
N LEU A 417 -27.08 23.76 31.88
CA LEU A 417 -25.99 23.10 32.60
C LEU A 417 -26.42 21.71 33.15
N GLY A 418 -27.65 21.59 33.64
CA GLY A 418 -28.22 20.31 34.06
C GLY A 418 -28.39 19.31 32.91
N PHE A 419 -28.83 19.81 31.76
CA PHE A 419 -28.90 19.03 30.52
C PHE A 419 -27.52 18.54 30.08
N ILE A 420 -26.52 19.43 30.03
CA ILE A 420 -25.14 19.13 29.62
C ILE A 420 -24.52 18.07 30.53
N LYS A 421 -24.70 18.21 31.85
CA LYS A 421 -24.23 17.23 32.83
C LYS A 421 -24.84 15.86 32.56
N THR A 422 -26.17 15.80 32.44
CA THR A 422 -26.89 14.55 32.18
C THR A 422 -26.42 13.89 30.88
N TYR A 423 -26.24 14.66 29.79
CA TYR A 423 -25.73 14.13 28.53
C TYR A 423 -24.31 13.55 28.67
N LYS A 424 -23.40 14.27 29.32
CA LYS A 424 -21.99 13.83 29.47
C LYS A 424 -21.83 12.58 30.31
N GLU A 425 -22.77 12.30 31.21
CA GLU A 425 -22.80 11.08 32.02
C GLU A 425 -23.34 9.86 31.25
N MET A 426 -23.87 10.06 30.03
CA MET A 426 -24.40 8.96 29.22
C MET A 426 -23.29 8.09 28.60
N PRO A 427 -23.47 6.75 28.51
CA PRO A 427 -22.47 5.84 27.92
C PRO A 427 -22.11 6.12 26.46
N LYS A 428 -23.03 6.72 25.70
CA LYS A 428 -22.87 7.04 24.27
C LYS A 428 -22.61 8.53 24.01
N ALA A 429 -22.32 9.31 25.04
CA ALA A 429 -22.03 10.73 24.89
C ALA A 429 -20.80 10.93 24.00
N ASN A 430 -20.89 11.86 23.05
CA ASN A 430 -19.74 12.28 22.29
C ASN A 430 -18.92 13.26 23.15
N PRO A 431 -17.68 12.92 23.55
CA PRO A 431 -16.89 13.77 24.43
C PRO A 431 -16.45 15.08 23.77
N LYS A 432 -16.54 15.16 22.43
CA LYS A 432 -16.16 16.33 21.64
C LYS A 432 -17.34 17.26 21.30
N THR A 433 -18.55 16.98 21.79
CA THR A 433 -19.72 17.82 21.53
C THR A 433 -19.52 19.23 22.07
N VAL A 434 -19.79 20.22 21.22
CA VAL A 434 -19.78 21.64 21.59
C VAL A 434 -21.19 22.10 21.94
N PHE A 435 -21.35 22.78 23.06
CA PHE A 435 -22.61 23.34 23.52
C PHE A 435 -22.63 24.85 23.34
N CYS A 436 -23.59 25.36 22.59
CA CYS A 436 -23.87 26.79 22.48
C CYS A 436 -25.09 27.12 23.33
N VAL A 437 -24.88 27.71 24.50
CA VAL A 437 -25.96 28.06 25.44
C VAL A 437 -26.44 29.47 25.18
N ILE A 438 -27.70 29.62 24.80
CA ILE A 438 -28.34 30.90 24.53
C ILE A 438 -28.78 31.51 25.85
N VAL A 439 -28.18 32.65 26.21
CA VAL A 439 -28.42 33.35 27.47
C VAL A 439 -29.02 34.73 27.21
N HIS A 440 -29.78 35.28 28.15
CA HIS A 440 -30.24 36.67 28.04
C HIS A 440 -29.09 37.65 28.28
N GLU A 441 -28.24 37.38 29.28
CA GLU A 441 -27.05 38.15 29.60
C GLU A 441 -25.84 37.22 29.78
N LEU A 442 -24.64 37.72 29.45
CA LEU A 442 -23.42 36.93 29.63
C LEU A 442 -23.16 36.65 31.11
N PRO A 443 -22.85 35.40 31.48
CA PRO A 443 -22.46 35.08 32.84
C PRO A 443 -21.07 35.68 33.15
N ALA A 444 -20.71 35.71 34.44
CA ALA A 444 -19.41 36.21 34.88
C ALA A 444 -18.23 35.53 34.14
N SER A 445 -17.14 36.26 33.93
CA SER A 445 -15.98 35.80 33.14
C SER A 445 -15.39 34.48 33.62
N GLU A 446 -15.46 34.20 34.93
CA GLU A 446 -15.05 32.92 35.52
C GLU A 446 -15.91 31.74 35.04
N ILE A 447 -17.22 31.94 34.93
CA ILE A 447 -18.18 30.93 34.45
C ILE A 447 -17.96 30.69 32.95
N ILE A 448 -17.74 31.76 32.18
CA ILE A 448 -17.41 31.64 30.74
C ILE A 448 -16.13 30.82 30.57
N SER A 449 -15.09 31.13 31.36
CA SER A 449 -13.80 30.43 31.27
C SER A 449 -13.93 28.96 31.63
N LYS A 450 -14.65 28.63 32.72
CA LYS A 450 -14.95 27.23 33.10
C LYS A 450 -15.79 26.51 32.03
N GLY A 451 -16.78 27.20 31.47
CA GLY A 451 -17.62 26.69 30.38
C GLY A 451 -16.78 26.25 29.17
N LYS A 452 -15.81 27.07 28.76
CA LYS A 452 -14.91 26.73 27.64
C LYS A 452 -14.13 25.45 27.85
N PHE A 453 -13.61 25.20 29.05
CA PHE A 453 -12.95 23.92 29.37
C PHE A 453 -13.90 22.72 29.31
N MET A 454 -15.20 22.96 29.47
CA MET A 454 -16.26 21.96 29.35
C MET A 454 -16.88 21.93 27.94
N GLY A 455 -16.33 22.62 26.94
CA GLY A 455 -16.91 22.69 25.60
C GLY A 455 -18.23 23.45 25.54
N VAL A 456 -18.44 24.41 26.44
CA VAL A 456 -19.63 25.26 26.52
C VAL A 456 -19.27 26.69 26.15
N GLU A 457 -19.97 27.25 25.18
CA GLU A 457 -19.90 28.66 24.78
C GLU A 457 -21.24 29.34 25.07
N PHE A 458 -21.21 30.49 25.73
CA PHE A 458 -22.41 31.26 26.06
C PHE A 458 -22.65 32.34 25.01
N VAL A 459 -23.86 32.43 24.48
CA VAL A 459 -24.24 33.33 23.39
C VAL A 459 -25.43 34.17 23.81
N PRO A 460 -25.30 35.51 23.86
CA PRO A 460 -26.43 36.39 24.15
C PRO A 460 -27.50 36.28 23.06
N GLU A 461 -28.76 36.13 23.44
CA GLU A 461 -29.87 35.93 22.50
C GLU A 461 -30.00 37.08 21.48
N GLN A 462 -29.64 38.30 21.89
CA GLN A 462 -29.70 39.48 21.04
C GLN A 462 -28.52 39.59 20.07
N ASN A 463 -27.46 38.77 20.24
CA ASN A 463 -26.23 38.85 19.47
C ASN A 463 -26.08 37.66 18.51
N MET A 464 -26.78 37.74 17.37
CA MET A 464 -26.72 36.72 16.33
C MET A 464 -25.34 36.58 15.67
N ASP A 465 -24.53 37.64 15.66
CA ASP A 465 -23.16 37.57 15.13
C ASP A 465 -22.28 36.68 16.03
N MET A 466 -22.50 36.72 17.34
CA MET A 466 -21.81 35.85 18.28
C MET A 466 -22.24 34.38 18.14
N LEU A 467 -23.51 34.11 17.84
CA LEU A 467 -23.97 32.77 17.46
C LEU A 467 -23.23 32.30 16.21
N TYR A 468 -23.18 33.16 15.20
CA TYR A 468 -22.54 32.89 13.92
C TYR A 468 -21.06 32.51 14.11
N ASP A 469 -20.32 33.29 14.89
CA ASP A 469 -18.93 33.02 15.23
C ASP A 469 -18.77 31.74 16.08
N CYS A 470 -19.66 31.47 17.05
CA CYS A 470 -19.59 30.25 17.86
C CYS A 470 -19.77 28.98 17.04
N ILE A 471 -20.81 28.93 16.19
CA ILE A 471 -21.06 27.78 15.32
C ILE A 471 -19.89 27.59 14.35
N ARG A 472 -19.36 28.67 13.75
CA ARG A 472 -18.18 28.61 12.87
C ARG A 472 -16.94 28.01 13.53
N MET A 473 -16.77 28.22 14.83
CA MET A 473 -15.61 27.74 15.59
C MET A 473 -15.78 26.28 16.04
N ALA A 474 -17.03 25.82 16.18
CA ALA A 474 -17.43 24.47 16.55
C ALA A 474 -17.44 23.50 15.34
N LEU A 475 -17.72 24.03 14.15
CA LEU A 475 -17.53 23.36 12.87
C LEU A 475 -16.05 23.23 12.52
#